data_AF-A0A8H6E108-F1
#
_entry.id   AF-A0A8H6E108-F1
#
_cell.length_a   1.000
_cell.length_b   1.000
_cell.length_c   1.000
_cell.angle_alpha   90.00
_cell.angle_beta   90.00
_cell.angle_gamma   90.00
#
_symmetry.space_group_name_H-M   'P 1'
#
loop_
_entity.id
_entity.type
_entity.pdbx_description
1 polymer ?
#
loop_
_entity_poly.entity_id
_entity_poly.type
_entity_poly.pdbx_seq_one_letter_code
_entity_poly.pdbx_strand_id
1 'polypeptide(L)'
;MASTSDPDDYVLGRGINDSIRLEAQHLLWKLHKGYDLHPHIPIKRDMKIAELGTGTAVWLFDLARGLPPTVQLHGYDISDRQYPPKDLWPPNVALGLMDSLTDPPPSLKCQYDVVHLRMWASNLGQRDTTTLIQHIKHLLKPGGYVQWEDADLIHQVIKGSRALEFEQKMQKTFHAAGLDYRQVFQYLDFEGKENVRS
;
A
#
# COMPACT_ATOMS: atom_id res chain seq x y z
N MET A 1 11.69 27.63 -4.81
CA MET A 1 12.39 26.43 -5.31
C MET A 1 11.40 25.72 -6.22
N ALA A 2 11.77 25.49 -7.48
CA ALA A 2 10.87 24.85 -8.44
C ALA A 2 10.57 23.42 -7.99
N SER A 3 9.29 23.05 -7.89
CA SER A 3 8.88 21.67 -7.75
C SER A 3 9.30 20.96 -9.03
N THR A 4 10.32 20.11 -8.95
CA THR A 4 10.57 19.13 -9.99
C THR A 4 9.36 18.20 -9.97
N SER A 5 8.45 18.37 -10.93
CA SER A 5 7.39 17.40 -11.17
C SER A 5 8.03 16.03 -11.31
N ASP A 6 7.61 15.07 -10.50
CA ASP A 6 8.09 13.71 -10.65
C ASP A 6 7.71 13.19 -12.05
N PRO A 7 8.60 12.46 -12.74
CA PRO A 7 8.37 12.02 -14.12
C PRO A 7 7.20 11.03 -14.26
N ASP A 8 6.66 10.54 -13.15
CA ASP A 8 5.52 9.62 -13.07
C ASP A 8 4.24 10.28 -12.52
N ASP A 9 4.17 11.63 -12.51
CA ASP A 9 3.01 12.42 -12.07
C ASP A 9 2.57 12.14 -10.61
N TYR A 10 3.46 11.67 -9.74
CA TYR A 10 3.12 11.40 -8.33
C TYR A 10 2.80 12.68 -7.55
N VAL A 11 1.51 12.89 -7.27
CA VAL A 11 0.98 14.13 -6.69
C VAL A 11 1.32 14.37 -5.22
N LEU A 12 1.74 13.31 -4.50
CA LEU A 12 2.06 13.39 -3.07
C LEU A 12 3.55 13.64 -2.79
N GLY A 13 4.40 13.74 -3.82
CA GLY A 13 5.81 14.07 -3.69
C GLY A 13 6.68 13.01 -3.02
N ARG A 14 8.00 13.13 -3.21
CA ARG A 14 9.03 12.20 -2.68
C ARG A 14 10.15 12.93 -1.92
N GLY A 15 9.85 14.10 -1.39
CA GLY A 15 10.76 14.87 -0.54
C GLY A 15 10.79 14.37 0.90
N ILE A 16 11.60 15.02 1.74
CA ILE A 16 11.76 14.66 3.16
C ILE A 16 10.43 14.70 3.92
N ASN A 17 9.58 15.68 3.66
CA ASN A 17 8.27 15.81 4.29
C ASN A 17 7.34 14.65 3.89
N ASP A 18 7.49 14.14 2.67
CA ASP A 18 6.67 13.06 2.14
C ASP A 18 7.09 11.73 2.75
N SER A 19 8.39 11.52 2.97
CA SER A 19 8.88 10.38 3.76
C SER A 19 8.42 10.46 5.21
N ILE A 20 8.50 11.62 5.87
CA ILE A 20 7.99 11.81 7.25
C ILE A 20 6.49 11.51 7.33
N ARG A 21 5.71 11.91 6.32
CA ARG A 21 4.29 11.56 6.21
C ARG A 21 4.10 10.04 6.21
N LEU A 22 4.87 9.29 5.42
CA LEU A 22 4.76 7.82 5.35
C LEU A 22 5.07 7.16 6.70
N GLU A 23 6.09 7.64 7.42
CA GLU A 23 6.42 7.16 8.77
C GLU A 23 5.28 7.43 9.76
N ALA A 24 4.73 8.65 9.75
CA ALA A 24 3.62 9.03 10.63
C ALA A 24 2.34 8.23 10.30
N GLN A 25 2.04 8.05 9.01
CA GLN A 25 0.93 7.22 8.56
C GLN A 25 1.09 5.78 9.03
N HIS A 26 2.29 5.20 8.93
CA HIS A 26 2.53 3.85 9.41
C HIS A 26 2.31 3.72 10.92
N LEU A 27 2.82 4.66 11.73
CA LEU A 27 2.58 4.68 13.17
C LEU A 27 1.08 4.75 13.49
N LEU A 28 0.33 5.65 12.85
CA LEU A 28 -1.11 5.80 13.08
C LEU A 28 -1.87 4.54 12.69
N TRP A 29 -1.52 3.92 11.57
CA TRP A 29 -2.12 2.66 11.13
C TRP A 29 -1.89 1.55 12.15
N LYS A 30 -0.65 1.39 12.59
CA LYS A 30 -0.29 0.37 13.57
C LYS A 30 -1.04 0.54 14.88
N LEU A 31 -1.14 1.79 15.38
CA LEU A 31 -1.90 2.10 16.59
C LEU A 31 -3.40 1.83 16.43
N HIS A 32 -3.97 2.15 15.26
CA HIS A 32 -5.38 1.92 14.97
C HIS A 32 -5.72 0.42 14.87
N LYS A 33 -4.85 -0.36 14.23
CA LYS A 33 -5.09 -1.77 13.88
C LYS A 33 -4.64 -2.75 14.95
N GLY A 34 -3.54 -2.46 15.63
CA GLY A 34 -2.94 -3.36 16.63
C GLY A 34 -2.13 -4.52 16.02
N TYR A 35 -1.94 -4.56 14.71
CA TYR A 35 -1.13 -5.56 14.01
C TYR A 35 -0.53 -4.97 12.72
N ASP A 36 0.60 -5.55 12.26
CA ASP A 36 1.21 -5.23 10.96
C ASP A 36 0.76 -6.20 9.86
N LEU A 37 0.71 -7.50 10.20
CA LEU A 37 0.11 -8.54 9.36
C LEU A 37 -1.14 -9.08 10.08
N HIS A 38 -2.21 -9.29 9.33
CA HIS A 38 -3.47 -9.68 9.94
C HIS A 38 -3.40 -11.04 10.65
N PRO A 39 -4.00 -11.17 11.86
CA PRO A 39 -3.94 -12.40 12.65
C PRO A 39 -4.47 -13.68 11.97
N HIS A 40 -5.37 -13.55 10.98
CA HIS A 40 -5.87 -14.71 10.20
C HIS A 40 -4.90 -15.22 9.13
N ILE A 41 -3.82 -14.50 8.84
CA ILE A 41 -2.80 -14.94 7.89
C ILE A 41 -1.82 -15.84 8.65
N PRO A 42 -1.78 -17.16 8.37
CA PRO A 42 -0.91 -18.07 9.10
C PRO A 42 0.55 -17.84 8.71
N ILE A 43 1.42 -17.64 9.70
CA ILE A 43 2.86 -17.55 9.48
C ILE A 43 3.41 -18.95 9.20
N LYS A 44 4.04 -19.11 8.03
CA LYS A 44 4.65 -20.36 7.58
C LYS A 44 6.16 -20.18 7.41
N ARG A 45 6.90 -21.28 7.50
CA ARG A 45 8.32 -21.29 7.16
C ARG A 45 8.49 -20.94 5.68
N ASP A 46 9.52 -20.15 5.37
CA ASP A 46 9.91 -19.79 3.99
C ASP A 46 8.79 -19.09 3.17
N MET A 47 7.81 -18.51 3.89
CA MET A 47 6.74 -17.68 3.33
C MET A 47 7.33 -16.45 2.62
N LYS A 48 6.69 -16.01 1.53
CA LYS A 48 7.06 -14.79 0.82
C LYS A 48 5.94 -13.76 0.89
N ILE A 49 6.28 -12.53 1.27
CA ILE A 49 5.37 -11.40 1.37
C ILE A 49 5.87 -10.29 0.44
N ALA A 50 5.00 -9.74 -0.38
CA ALA A 50 5.28 -8.56 -1.17
C ALA A 50 4.52 -7.34 -0.63
N GLU A 51 5.14 -6.15 -0.65
CA GLU A 51 4.45 -4.86 -0.55
C GLU A 51 4.55 -4.14 -1.89
N LEU A 52 3.42 -3.68 -2.41
CA LEU A 52 3.35 -2.85 -3.61
C LEU A 52 3.17 -1.38 -3.22
N GLY A 53 3.99 -0.49 -3.79
CA GLY A 53 4.06 0.92 -3.42
C GLY A 53 4.73 1.11 -2.06
N THR A 54 5.88 0.46 -1.85
CA THR A 54 6.52 0.36 -0.53
C THR A 54 7.05 1.71 0.00
N GLY A 55 7.29 2.71 -0.85
CA GLY A 55 7.75 4.04 -0.43
C GLY A 55 9.05 3.97 0.38
N THR A 56 9.00 4.30 1.69
CA THR A 56 10.15 4.20 2.60
C THR A 56 10.46 2.78 3.08
N ALA A 57 9.67 1.79 2.67
CA ALA A 57 9.70 0.41 3.16
C ALA A 57 9.45 0.25 4.67
N VAL A 58 8.89 1.28 5.32
CA VAL A 58 8.64 1.30 6.77
C VAL A 58 7.80 0.10 7.23
N TRP A 59 6.78 -0.30 6.46
CA TRP A 59 5.94 -1.44 6.82
C TRP A 59 6.72 -2.76 6.77
N LEU A 60 7.48 -3.01 5.70
CA LEU A 60 8.33 -4.20 5.59
C LEU A 60 9.38 -4.25 6.70
N PHE A 61 10.00 -3.10 7.01
CA PHE A 61 11.04 -3.02 8.02
C PHE A 61 10.47 -3.27 9.42
N ASP A 62 9.29 -2.75 9.71
CA ASP A 62 8.60 -3.04 10.96
C ASP A 62 8.19 -4.52 11.04
N LEU A 63 7.56 -5.02 9.98
CA LEU A 63 7.10 -6.41 9.87
C LEU A 63 8.25 -7.42 10.04
N ALA A 64 9.44 -7.13 9.49
CA ALA A 64 10.63 -7.97 9.61
C ALA A 64 11.02 -8.24 11.08
N ARG A 65 10.75 -7.31 12.00
CA ARG A 65 11.07 -7.45 13.43
C ARG A 65 10.19 -8.47 14.14
N GLY A 66 8.97 -8.67 13.64
CA GLY A 66 7.97 -9.56 14.23
C GLY A 66 7.89 -10.95 13.59
N LEU A 67 8.59 -11.18 12.48
CA LEU A 67 8.51 -12.43 11.72
C LEU A 67 9.76 -13.30 11.86
N PRO A 68 9.64 -14.63 11.67
CA PRO A 68 10.81 -15.51 11.60
C PRO A 68 11.77 -15.08 10.49
N PRO A 69 13.10 -15.14 10.69
CA PRO A 69 14.10 -14.77 9.66
C PRO A 69 14.01 -15.58 8.35
N THR A 70 13.29 -16.71 8.36
CA THR A 70 13.02 -17.51 7.17
C THR A 70 12.02 -16.87 6.22
N VAL A 71 11.20 -15.93 6.69
CA VAL A 71 10.23 -15.23 5.85
C VAL A 71 10.96 -14.23 4.96
N GLN A 72 10.65 -14.23 3.67
CA GLN A 72 11.21 -13.29 2.68
C GLN A 72 10.24 -12.15 2.42
N LEU A 73 10.75 -10.93 2.47
CA LEU A 73 9.98 -9.69 2.37
C LEU A 73 10.45 -8.89 1.16
N HIS A 74 9.57 -8.68 0.18
CA HIS A 74 9.92 -7.97 -1.04
C HIS A 74 9.12 -6.67 -1.16
N GLY A 75 9.80 -5.55 -1.31
CA GLY A 75 9.19 -4.25 -1.53
C GLY A 75 9.35 -3.82 -2.98
N TYR A 76 8.27 -3.31 -3.55
CA TYR A 76 8.26 -2.79 -4.91
C TYR A 76 7.66 -1.40 -4.93
N ASP A 77 8.33 -0.48 -5.62
CA ASP A 77 7.85 0.86 -5.88
C ASP A 77 8.26 1.27 -7.30
N ILE A 78 7.52 2.20 -7.90
CA ILE A 78 7.89 2.77 -9.20
C ILE A 78 9.17 3.63 -9.07
N SER A 79 9.51 4.07 -7.86
CA SER A 79 10.69 4.89 -7.57
C SER A 79 11.45 4.43 -6.32
N ASP A 80 12.78 4.45 -6.40
CA ASP A 80 13.69 4.14 -5.27
C ASP A 80 14.08 5.39 -4.47
N ARG A 81 13.56 6.58 -4.83
CA ARG A 81 13.94 7.86 -4.22
C ARG A 81 13.66 7.95 -2.72
N GLN A 82 12.75 7.14 -2.22
CA GLN A 82 12.40 7.08 -0.79
C GLN A 82 12.99 5.84 -0.10
N TYR A 83 13.69 4.97 -0.83
CA TYR A 83 14.30 3.78 -0.23
C TYR A 83 15.39 4.19 0.76
N PRO A 84 15.45 3.54 1.94
CA PRO A 84 16.55 3.76 2.86
C PRO A 84 17.86 3.21 2.26
N PRO A 85 19.02 3.69 2.74
CA PRO A 85 20.32 3.13 2.38
C PRO A 85 20.35 1.61 2.53
N LYS A 86 20.94 0.93 1.54
CA LYS A 86 20.89 -0.53 1.40
C LYS A 86 21.51 -1.29 2.59
N ASP A 87 22.48 -0.70 3.25
CA ASP A 87 23.14 -1.21 4.46
C ASP A 87 22.20 -1.24 5.69
N LEU A 88 21.08 -0.53 5.65
CA LEU A 88 20.06 -0.55 6.70
C LEU A 88 18.97 -1.60 6.48
N TRP A 89 18.98 -2.31 5.34
CA TRP A 89 17.93 -3.26 5.01
C TRP A 89 18.06 -4.52 5.89
N PRO A 90 16.96 -5.01 6.49
CA PRO A 90 16.97 -6.30 7.15
C PRO A 90 17.44 -7.41 6.19
N PRO A 91 18.17 -8.45 6.66
CA PRO A 91 18.75 -9.47 5.78
C PRO A 91 17.74 -10.23 4.92
N ASN A 92 16.48 -10.27 5.36
CA ASN A 92 15.37 -10.93 4.69
C ASN A 92 14.47 -9.97 3.89
N VAL A 93 14.88 -8.71 3.72
CA VAL A 93 14.16 -7.70 2.93
C VAL A 93 14.93 -7.40 1.63
N ALA A 94 14.21 -7.35 0.52
CA ALA A 94 14.72 -6.89 -0.76
C ALA A 94 13.77 -5.85 -1.37
N LEU A 95 14.29 -4.67 -1.71
CA LEU A 95 13.53 -3.63 -2.40
C LEU A 95 13.92 -3.58 -3.89
N GLY A 96 12.94 -3.40 -4.78
CA GLY A 96 13.14 -3.34 -6.22
C GLY A 96 12.20 -2.34 -6.90
N LEU A 97 12.52 -1.97 -8.14
CA LEU A 97 11.67 -1.10 -8.94
C LEU A 97 10.62 -1.91 -9.69
N MET A 98 9.35 -1.51 -9.61
CA MET A 98 8.25 -2.08 -10.39
C MET A 98 7.06 -1.12 -10.45
N ASP A 99 6.56 -0.87 -11.66
CA ASP A 99 5.25 -0.24 -11.83
C ASP A 99 4.16 -1.31 -11.67
N SER A 100 3.41 -1.23 -10.57
CA SER A 100 2.34 -2.18 -10.24
C SER A 100 1.09 -2.03 -11.12
N LEU A 101 1.05 -1.01 -11.98
CA LEU A 101 0.01 -0.80 -12.99
C LEU A 101 0.41 -1.33 -14.37
N THR A 102 1.58 -1.97 -14.48
CA THR A 102 2.03 -2.68 -15.68
C THR A 102 2.24 -4.17 -15.40
N ASP A 103 2.25 -4.99 -16.46
CA ASP A 103 2.40 -6.44 -16.32
C ASP A 103 3.64 -6.80 -15.49
N PRO A 104 3.49 -7.59 -14.41
CA PRO A 104 4.63 -7.94 -13.58
C PRO A 104 5.60 -8.86 -14.37
N PRO A 105 6.92 -8.80 -14.05
CA PRO A 105 7.89 -9.71 -14.64
C PRO A 105 7.45 -11.18 -14.50
N PRO A 106 7.60 -12.02 -15.54
CA PRO A 106 7.19 -13.43 -15.48
C PRO A 106 7.81 -14.22 -14.31
N SER A 107 8.98 -13.81 -13.84
CA SER A 107 9.68 -14.39 -12.67
C SER A 107 8.94 -14.20 -11.35
N LEU A 108 8.02 -13.24 -11.26
CA LEU A 108 7.23 -12.94 -10.07
C LEU A 108 5.88 -13.67 -10.01
N LYS A 109 5.54 -14.43 -11.06
CA LYS A 109 4.28 -15.15 -11.13
C LYS A 109 4.16 -16.22 -10.05
N CYS A 110 3.05 -16.22 -9.31
CA CYS A 110 2.72 -17.18 -8.26
C CYS A 110 3.81 -17.33 -7.17
N GLN A 111 4.48 -16.23 -6.81
CA GLN A 111 5.60 -16.26 -5.87
C GLN A 111 5.20 -15.98 -4.42
N TYR A 112 4.12 -15.24 -4.21
CA TYR A 112 3.83 -14.64 -2.91
C TYR A 112 2.67 -15.35 -2.19
N ASP A 113 2.86 -15.57 -0.89
CA ASP A 113 1.81 -16.03 0.02
C ASP A 113 0.93 -14.87 0.46
N VAL A 114 1.48 -13.65 0.52
CA VAL A 114 0.76 -12.41 0.82
C VAL A 114 1.22 -11.31 -0.13
N VAL A 115 0.27 -10.55 -0.66
CA VAL A 115 0.52 -9.25 -1.29
C VAL A 115 -0.18 -8.19 -0.45
N HIS A 116 0.62 -7.26 0.06
CA HIS A 116 0.16 -6.11 0.84
C HIS A 116 0.18 -4.85 -0.02
N LEU A 117 -0.82 -4.01 0.18
CA LEU A 117 -0.86 -2.66 -0.36
C LEU A 117 -1.62 -1.74 0.59
N ARG A 118 -1.19 -0.48 0.66
CA ARG A 118 -1.80 0.51 1.54
C ARG A 118 -1.90 1.90 0.92
N MET A 119 -3.02 2.60 1.15
CA MET A 119 -3.30 3.97 0.67
C MET A 119 -3.27 4.11 -0.87
N TRP A 120 -3.71 3.07 -1.58
CA TRP A 120 -3.67 2.99 -3.04
C TRP A 120 -4.81 3.76 -3.73
N ALA A 121 -5.89 4.10 -3.04
CA ALA A 121 -6.98 4.93 -3.57
C ALA A 121 -6.45 6.20 -4.26
N SER A 122 -5.44 6.82 -3.64
CA SER A 122 -4.84 8.05 -4.16
C SER A 122 -3.98 7.86 -5.41
N ASN A 123 -3.39 6.68 -5.59
CA ASN A 123 -2.55 6.33 -6.75
C ASN A 123 -3.40 5.90 -7.96
N LEU A 124 -4.59 5.38 -7.72
CA LEU A 124 -5.49 4.89 -8.77
C LEU A 124 -6.28 6.04 -9.41
N GLY A 125 -6.62 7.08 -8.65
CA GLY A 125 -7.37 8.22 -9.17
C GLY A 125 -8.73 7.79 -9.72
N GLN A 126 -8.96 8.01 -11.02
CA GLN A 126 -10.14 7.50 -11.74
C GLN A 126 -9.85 6.24 -12.59
N ARG A 127 -8.64 5.68 -12.52
CA ARG A 127 -8.22 4.53 -13.35
C ARG A 127 -8.92 3.27 -12.88
N ASP A 128 -9.25 2.41 -13.84
CA ASP A 128 -9.79 1.08 -13.56
C ASP A 128 -8.78 0.26 -12.73
N THR A 129 -9.22 -0.18 -11.56
CA THR A 129 -8.42 -0.96 -10.61
C THR A 129 -8.28 -2.43 -11.03
N THR A 130 -8.97 -2.86 -12.09
CA THR A 130 -8.90 -4.20 -12.68
C THR A 130 -7.47 -4.63 -13.02
N THR A 131 -6.67 -3.73 -13.60
CA THR A 131 -5.27 -4.03 -13.96
C THR A 131 -4.43 -4.36 -12.73
N LEU A 132 -4.46 -3.51 -11.70
CA LEU A 132 -3.77 -3.75 -10.44
C LEU A 132 -4.18 -5.11 -9.83
N ILE A 133 -5.45 -5.44 -9.90
CA ILE A 133 -5.99 -6.65 -9.27
C ILE A 133 -5.64 -7.90 -10.06
N GLN A 134 -5.64 -7.83 -11.39
CA GLN A 134 -5.06 -8.87 -12.22
C GLN A 134 -3.58 -9.08 -11.87
N HIS A 135 -2.81 -8.01 -11.64
CA HIS A 135 -1.40 -8.14 -11.27
C HIS A 135 -1.21 -8.77 -9.89
N ILE A 136 -1.96 -8.33 -8.87
CA ILE A 136 -1.94 -8.95 -7.54
C ILE A 136 -2.24 -10.45 -7.66
N LYS A 137 -3.25 -10.83 -8.45
CA LYS A 137 -3.58 -12.25 -8.71
C LYS A 137 -2.44 -13.00 -9.39
N HIS A 138 -1.72 -12.37 -10.33
CA HIS A 138 -0.56 -12.96 -10.96
C HIS A 138 0.60 -13.19 -9.99
N LEU A 139 0.79 -12.29 -9.04
CA LEU A 139 1.85 -12.38 -8.02
C LEU A 139 1.56 -13.47 -6.98
N LEU A 140 0.29 -13.67 -6.63
CA LEU A 140 -0.13 -14.60 -5.58
C LEU A 140 -0.03 -16.07 -5.98
N LYS A 141 0.47 -16.89 -5.05
CA LYS A 141 0.29 -18.34 -5.07
C LYS A 141 -1.21 -18.68 -4.99
N PRO A 142 -1.63 -19.85 -5.51
CA PRO A 142 -2.97 -20.36 -5.22
C PRO A 142 -3.23 -20.42 -3.71
N GLY A 143 -4.29 -19.73 -3.26
CA GLY A 143 -4.65 -19.64 -1.84
C GLY A 143 -3.85 -18.60 -1.03
N GLY A 144 -3.09 -17.72 -1.69
CA GLY A 144 -2.45 -16.57 -1.04
C GLY A 144 -3.46 -15.49 -0.63
N TYR A 145 -2.99 -14.55 0.19
CA TYR A 145 -3.80 -13.49 0.78
C TYR A 145 -3.49 -12.13 0.18
N VAL A 146 -4.51 -11.29 0.07
CA VAL A 146 -4.34 -9.86 -0.13
C VAL A 146 -4.58 -9.17 1.21
N GLN A 147 -3.65 -8.34 1.65
CA GLN A 147 -3.89 -7.38 2.73
C GLN A 147 -3.91 -5.98 2.12
N TRP A 148 -5.11 -5.47 1.83
CA TRP A 148 -5.29 -4.11 1.32
C TRP A 148 -5.83 -3.22 2.43
N GLU A 149 -5.10 -2.16 2.74
CA GLU A 149 -5.48 -1.20 3.77
C GLU A 149 -5.65 0.19 3.17
N ASP A 150 -6.86 0.75 3.21
CA ASP A 150 -7.11 2.09 2.66
C ASP A 150 -7.98 2.91 3.59
N ALA A 151 -7.86 4.23 3.50
CA ALA A 151 -8.66 5.11 4.33
C ALA A 151 -10.11 5.16 3.80
N ASP A 152 -11.08 4.86 4.66
CA ASP A 152 -12.48 5.16 4.36
C ASP A 152 -12.74 6.66 4.54
N LEU A 153 -12.55 7.39 3.43
CA LEU A 153 -12.83 8.81 3.37
C LEU A 153 -14.25 9.12 2.92
N ILE A 154 -15.11 8.11 2.71
CA ILE A 154 -16.49 8.27 2.24
C ILE A 154 -17.46 8.21 3.43
N HIS A 155 -17.23 7.31 4.38
CA HIS A 155 -18.11 7.09 5.53
C HIS A 155 -17.54 7.68 6.83
N GLN A 156 -17.07 8.92 6.77
CA GLN A 156 -16.50 9.58 7.94
C GLN A 156 -17.59 9.98 8.95
N VAL A 157 -17.36 9.70 10.24
CA VAL A 157 -18.19 10.26 11.32
C VAL A 157 -17.71 11.66 11.64
N ILE A 158 -18.39 12.67 11.10
CA ILE A 158 -18.03 14.07 11.28
C ILE A 158 -18.99 14.75 12.26
N LYS A 159 -18.42 15.42 13.26
CA LYS A 159 -19.18 16.16 14.27
C LYS A 159 -18.64 17.59 14.39
N GLY A 160 -19.55 18.56 14.43
CA GLY A 160 -19.22 19.98 14.57
C GLY A 160 -19.12 20.73 13.24
N SER A 161 -19.51 22.00 13.25
CA SER A 161 -19.62 22.85 12.05
C SER A 161 -18.29 23.00 11.30
N ARG A 162 -17.18 23.20 12.02
CA ARG A 162 -15.85 23.35 11.40
C ARG A 162 -15.38 22.09 10.68
N ALA A 163 -15.70 20.91 11.20
CA ALA A 163 -15.32 19.65 10.58
C ALA A 163 -16.15 19.36 9.32
N LEU A 164 -17.44 19.73 9.32
CA LEU A 164 -18.31 19.67 8.14
C LEU A 164 -17.83 20.63 7.03
N GLU A 165 -17.46 21.86 7.38
CA GLU A 165 -16.89 22.80 6.41
C GLU A 165 -15.57 22.30 5.82
N PHE A 166 -14.73 21.67 6.64
CA PHE A 166 -13.48 21.06 6.21
C PHE A 166 -13.75 19.90 5.24
N GLU A 167 -14.67 18.99 5.58
CA GLU A 167 -15.06 17.88 4.71
C GLU A 167 -15.54 18.37 3.34
N GLN A 168 -16.46 19.34 3.30
CA GLN A 168 -16.97 19.87 2.03
C GLN A 168 -15.87 20.48 1.15
N LYS A 169 -14.87 21.12 1.76
CA LYS A 169 -13.70 21.64 1.04
C LYS A 169 -12.81 20.50 0.55
N MET A 170 -12.58 19.48 1.39
CA MET A 170 -11.75 18.34 1.04
C MET A 170 -12.37 17.49 -0.06
N GLN A 171 -13.67 17.22 -0.02
CA GLN A 171 -14.39 16.50 -1.08
C GLN A 171 -14.24 17.20 -2.43
N LYS A 172 -14.39 18.53 -2.48
CA LYS A 172 -14.16 19.32 -3.71
C LYS A 172 -12.71 19.24 -4.18
N THR A 173 -11.76 19.30 -3.24
CA THR A 173 -10.33 19.21 -3.53
C THR A 173 -9.95 17.85 -4.10
N PHE A 174 -10.42 16.76 -3.48
CA PHE A 174 -10.20 15.40 -3.96
C PHE A 174 -10.80 15.16 -5.34
N HIS A 175 -12.03 15.64 -5.56
CA HIS A 175 -12.65 15.56 -6.87
C HIS A 175 -11.86 16.32 -7.95
N ALA A 176 -11.41 17.54 -7.64
CA ALA A 176 -10.59 18.33 -8.55
C ALA A 176 -9.20 17.71 -8.81
N ALA A 177 -8.66 16.98 -7.84
CA ALA A 177 -7.42 16.22 -7.98
C ALA A 177 -7.61 14.84 -8.66
N GLY A 178 -8.83 14.50 -9.08
CA GLY A 178 -9.14 13.21 -9.72
C GLY A 178 -9.08 12.00 -8.78
N LEU A 179 -9.14 12.20 -7.46
CA LEU A 179 -9.08 11.13 -6.46
C LEU A 179 -10.48 10.58 -6.21
N ASP A 180 -10.68 9.28 -6.45
CA ASP A 180 -11.95 8.58 -6.19
C ASP A 180 -11.77 7.40 -5.24
N TYR A 181 -12.06 7.64 -3.97
CA TYR A 181 -11.96 6.62 -2.91
C TYR A 181 -13.04 5.53 -3.01
N ARG A 182 -14.07 5.68 -3.87
CA ARG A 182 -15.19 4.70 -3.98
C ARG A 182 -14.74 3.40 -4.62
N GLN A 183 -13.76 3.47 -5.51
CA GLN A 183 -13.33 2.33 -6.31
C GLN A 183 -12.61 1.26 -5.49
N VAL A 184 -11.96 1.65 -4.38
CA VAL A 184 -11.30 0.71 -3.47
C VAL A 184 -12.30 -0.19 -2.74
N PHE A 185 -13.49 0.32 -2.44
CA PHE A 185 -14.54 -0.43 -1.74
C PHE A 185 -15.33 -1.37 -2.65
N GLN A 186 -15.38 -1.13 -3.97
CA GLN A 186 -16.10 -1.97 -4.92
C GLN A 186 -15.48 -3.35 -5.11
N TYR A 187 -14.19 -3.52 -4.82
CA TYR A 187 -13.47 -4.79 -5.00
C TYR A 187 -13.51 -5.71 -3.78
N LEU A 188 -13.74 -5.18 -2.59
CA LEU A 188 -13.79 -5.98 -1.36
C LEU A 188 -15.04 -6.89 -1.28
N ASP A 189 -16.03 -6.66 -2.13
CA ASP A 189 -17.27 -7.43 -2.22
C ASP A 189 -17.30 -8.47 -3.35
N PHE A 190 -16.29 -8.52 -4.24
CA PHE A 190 -16.39 -9.28 -5.50
C PHE A 190 -15.98 -10.77 -5.43
N GLU A 191 -15.28 -11.25 -4.38
CA GLU A 191 -14.70 -12.61 -4.40
C GLU A 191 -15.16 -13.61 -3.35
N GLY A 192 -16.11 -13.30 -2.46
CA GLY A 192 -16.71 -14.31 -1.56
C GLY A 192 -15.71 -15.11 -0.69
N LYS A 193 -14.46 -14.66 -0.62
CA LYS A 193 -13.41 -15.14 0.27
C LYS A 193 -13.23 -14.07 1.33
N GLU A 194 -12.90 -14.48 2.54
CA GLU A 194 -12.60 -13.59 3.66
C GLU A 194 -11.38 -12.72 3.32
N ASN A 195 -11.61 -11.66 2.53
CA ASN A 195 -10.72 -10.54 2.41
C ASN A 195 -10.66 -9.93 3.80
N VAL A 196 -9.48 -10.03 4.38
CA VAL A 196 -9.20 -9.47 5.67
C VAL A 196 -9.47 -7.96 5.64
N ARG A 197 -10.45 -7.52 6.44
CA ARG A 197 -10.80 -6.13 6.71
C ARG A 197 -10.24 -5.74 8.09
N SER A 198 -9.83 -4.52 8.38
CA SER A 198 -9.32 -3.44 7.54
C SER A 198 -9.50 -2.06 8.15
#